data_AF-A0A969IA05-F1
#
_entry.id   AF-A0A969IA05-F1
#
_cell.length_a   1.000
_cell.length_b   1.000
_cell.length_c   1.000
_cell.angle_alpha   90.00
_cell.angle_beta   90.00
_cell.angle_gamma   90.00
#
_symmetry.space_group_name_H-M   'P 1'
#
loop_
_entity.id
_entity.type
_entity.pdbx_description
1 polymer ?
#
loop_
_entity_poly.entity_id
_entity_poly.type
_entity_poly.pdbx_seq_one_letter_code
_entity_poly.pdbx_strand_id
1 'polypeptide(L)' 'MIEDSGFVDVRIGPPIDTFGGAKGEPNARKFEVFGYAFLARKPKV' A
#
# COMPACT_ATOMS: atom_id res chain seq x y z
N MET A 1 1.00 -9.50 -5.35
CA MET A 1 1.46 -8.26 -4.71
C MET A 1 2.17 -7.38 -5.74
N ILE A 2 2.60 -6.15 -5.41
CA ILE A 2 3.26 -5.26 -6.40
C ILE A 2 4.54 -5.92 -6.96
N GLU A 3 5.21 -6.74 -6.15
CA GLU A 3 6.38 -7.56 -6.46
C GLU A 3 6.09 -8.60 -7.56
N ASP A 4 4.87 -9.10 -7.63
CA ASP A 4 4.43 -10.10 -8.61
C ASP A 4 3.87 -9.47 -9.89
N SER A 5 3.86 -8.14 -9.96
CA SER A 5 3.21 -7.38 -11.04
C SER A 5 4.18 -7.01 -12.18
N GLY A 6 5.42 -7.53 -12.15
CA GLY A 6 6.43 -7.29 -13.18
C GLY A 6 7.20 -5.97 -13.06
N PHE A 7 7.08 -5.27 -11.93
CA PHE A 7 7.93 -4.14 -11.60
C PHE A 7 9.24 -4.59 -10.93
N VAL A 8 10.30 -3.80 -11.10
CA VAL A 8 11.60 -3.98 -10.42
C VAL A 8 11.85 -2.85 -9.41
N ASP A 9 12.87 -3.01 -8.57
CA ASP A 9 13.25 -2.04 -7.52
C ASP A 9 12.10 -1.66 -6.57
N VAL A 10 11.25 -2.63 -6.23
CA VAL A 10 10.10 -2.41 -5.35
C VAL A 10 10.56 -2.03 -3.94
N ARG A 11 9.99 -0.95 -3.40
CA ARG A 11 10.09 -0.58 -1.98
C ARG A 11 8.73 -0.19 -1.44
N ILE A 12 8.37 -0.75 -0.30
CA ILE A 12 7.12 -0.45 0.41
C ILE A 12 7.47 0.43 1.63
N GLY A 13 6.76 1.54 1.77
CA GLY A 13 6.89 2.45 2.91
C GLY A 13 6.20 1.90 4.17
N PRO A 14 6.30 2.63 5.30
CA PRO A 14 5.60 2.24 6.52
C PRO A 14 4.07 2.24 6.32
N PRO A 15 3.33 1.45 7.14
CA PRO A 15 1.87 1.53 7.18
C PRO A 15 1.44 2.92 7.64
N ILE A 16 0.48 3.51 6.93
CA ILE A 16 -0.14 4.79 7.30
C ILE A 16 -1.64 4.58 7.46
N ASP A 17 -2.19 5.18 8.51
CA ASP A 17 -3.64 5.28 8.64
C ASP A 17 -4.19 6.31 7.66
N THR A 18 -4.85 5.82 6.62
CA THR A 18 -5.50 6.66 5.60
C THR A 18 -7.02 6.76 5.80
N PHE A 19 -7.56 6.18 6.86
CA PHE A 19 -9.01 6.02 7.05
C PHE A 19 -9.59 6.89 8.16
N GLY A 20 -8.78 7.65 8.90
CA GLY A 20 -9.28 8.60 9.90
C GLY A 20 -10.34 9.56 9.33
N GLY A 21 -11.55 9.54 9.89
CA GLY A 21 -12.69 10.34 9.46
C GLY A 21 -13.43 9.80 8.22
N ALA A 22 -12.99 8.69 7.64
CA ALA A 22 -13.66 8.08 6.50
C ALA A 22 -14.86 7.24 6.94
N LYS A 23 -15.90 7.13 6.10
CA LYS A 23 -17.06 6.26 6.35
C LYS A 23 -16.66 4.78 6.63
N GLY A 24 -15.54 4.35 6.05
CA GLY A 24 -15.00 3.00 6.21
C GLY A 24 -14.12 2.80 7.45
N GLU A 25 -13.84 3.83 8.25
CA GLU A 25 -12.92 3.78 9.39
C GLU A 25 -13.20 2.62 10.35
N PRO A 26 -14.45 2.35 10.79
CA PRO A 26 -14.70 1.26 11.74
C PRO A 26 -14.28 -0.11 11.21
N ASN A 27 -14.48 -0.36 9.92
CA ASN A 27 -14.02 -1.59 9.28
C ASN A 27 -12.51 -1.59 9.09
N ALA A 28 -11.91 -0.46 8.70
CA ALA A 28 -10.47 -0.34 8.58
C ALA A 28 -9.75 -0.65 9.91
N ARG A 29 -10.30 -0.20 11.05
CA ARG A 29 -9.81 -0.55 12.38
C ARG A 29 -10.01 -2.03 12.70
N LYS A 30 -11.22 -2.56 12.45
CA LYS A 30 -11.57 -3.95 12.74
C LYS A 30 -10.69 -4.96 12.00
N PHE A 31 -10.29 -4.63 10.77
CA PHE A 31 -9.52 -5.50 9.89
C PHE A 31 -8.06 -5.02 9.71
N GLU A 32 -7.58 -4.09 10.54
CA GLU A 32 -6.20 -3.60 10.55
C GLU A 32 -5.71 -3.14 9.16
N VAL A 33 -6.55 -2.38 8.46
CA VAL A 33 -6.27 -1.90 7.10
C VAL A 33 -5.46 -0.61 7.14
N PHE A 34 -4.34 -0.61 6.41
CA PHE A 34 -3.45 0.52 6.27
C PHE A 34 -3.17 0.83 4.79
N GLY A 35 -2.84 2.09 4.50
CA GLY A 35 -2.25 2.50 3.24
C GLY A 35 -0.73 2.35 3.28
N TYR A 36 -0.15 2.02 2.13
CA TYR A 36 1.30 1.91 1.97
C TYR A 36 1.73 2.68 0.72
N ALA A 37 2.57 3.70 0.90
CA ALA A 37 3.26 4.30 -0.23
C ALA A 37 4.24 3.27 -0.81
N PHE A 38 4.37 3.20 -2.13
CA PHE A 38 5.34 2.33 -2.77
C PHE A 38 6.11 3.06 -3.86
N LEU A 39 7.35 2.62 -4.07
CA LEU A 39 8.19 2.96 -5.21
C LEU A 39 8.41 1.69 -6.01
N ALA A 40 8.25 1.77 -7.32
CA ALA A 40 8.48 0.68 -8.24
C ALA A 40 8.97 1.24 -9.59
N ARG A 41 9.78 0.47 -10.32
CA ARG A 41 10.30 0.87 -11.64
C ARG A 41 9.88 -0.13 -12.70
N LYS A 42 9.68 0.37 -13.91
CA LYS A 42 9.54 -0.49 -15.09
C LYS A 42 10.88 -1.20 -15.35
N PRO A 43 10.89 -2.51 -15.67
CA PRO A 43 12.10 -3.20 -16.10
C PRO A 43 12.72 -2.51 -17.32
N LYS A 44 14.05 -2.42 -17.38
CA LYS A 44 14.73 -2.02 -18.61
C LYS A 44 14.63 -3.17 -19.60
N VAL A 45 14.27 -2.84 -20.85
CA VAL A 45 14.27 -3.76 -21.99
C VAL A 45 15.71 -3.97 -22.45
#